data_AF-A0A7Y4AQU5-F1
#
_entry.id   AF-A0A7Y4AQU5-F1
#
_cell.length_a   1.000
_cell.length_b   1.000
_cell.length_c   1.000
_cell.angle_alpha   90.00
_cell.angle_beta   90.00
_cell.angle_gamma   90.00
#
_symmetry.space_group_name_H-M   'P 1'
#
loop_
_entity.id
_entity.type
_entity.pdbx_description
1 polymer ?
#
loop_
_entity_poly.entity_id
_entity_poly.type
_entity_poly.pdbx_seq_one_letter_code
_entity_poly.pdbx_strand_id
1 'polypeptide(L)'
;MQLFFHDVGLKGANADFPKTVFGEVAVSDIVEHCPPHLQAEIEDKLLAEFPDGWCNVWGVPDGAKSVIRQLKVDDVMLLIKTTGGDGEMPALCHVKGFWKEQLLNLSNFLWGSSHFPYVFFFKTQYIELTWSQFKKDVQYMPNFRPSGNVYRVKSDRLEHFGGSGGYVSHLLQKTYVIDDLSDYEIRENSPEQEYAEGERLVREASYFKRNSKLVKDAKAEFGFICQVCDFDFESVYGKELGAGFIECHHKNPLHEKDENYISTLNDVCVVCSNCHRMLHRTKPAMKPEILKSKLLKKYV
;
A
#
# COMPACT_ATOMS: atom_id res chain seq x y z
N MET A 1 0.82 -21.61 -13.78
CA MET A 1 0.62 -20.77 -12.58
C MET A 1 0.39 -21.63 -11.36
N GLN A 2 1.22 -21.45 -10.34
CA GLN A 2 1.09 -21.96 -8.98
C GLN A 2 0.77 -20.81 -8.04
N LEU A 3 0.21 -21.13 -6.87
CA LEU A 3 -0.08 -20.17 -5.81
C LEU A 3 0.86 -20.37 -4.62
N PHE A 4 1.50 -19.29 -4.19
CA PHE A 4 2.35 -19.21 -3.02
C PHE A 4 1.80 -18.18 -2.03
N PHE A 5 2.20 -18.30 -0.77
CA PHE A 5 1.94 -17.28 0.24
C PHE A 5 3.13 -17.12 1.19
N HIS A 6 3.35 -15.90 1.66
CA HIS A 6 4.43 -15.55 2.58
C HIS A 6 3.84 -14.88 3.82
N ASP A 7 4.08 -15.46 5.00
CA ASP A 7 3.83 -14.79 6.27
C ASP A 7 4.94 -13.81 6.61
N VAL A 8 4.67 -12.52 6.44
CA VAL A 8 5.66 -11.46 6.66
C VAL A 8 5.59 -10.95 8.11
N GLY A 9 4.41 -11.05 8.72
CA GLY A 9 4.12 -10.53 10.06
C GLY A 9 4.09 -8.99 10.12
N LEU A 10 3.44 -8.46 11.16
CA LEU A 10 3.15 -7.03 11.27
C LEU A 10 4.40 -6.15 11.20
N LYS A 11 5.49 -6.57 11.86
CA LYS A 11 6.73 -5.80 11.90
C LYS A 11 7.36 -5.68 10.51
N GLY A 12 7.50 -6.80 9.79
CA GLY A 12 8.08 -6.82 8.45
C GLY A 12 7.18 -6.13 7.44
N ALA A 13 5.87 -6.39 7.51
CA ALA A 13 4.89 -5.76 6.62
C ALA A 13 4.87 -4.23 6.78
N ASN A 14 4.85 -3.72 8.01
CA ASN A 14 4.87 -2.28 8.24
C ASN A 14 6.19 -1.62 7.81
N ALA A 15 7.31 -2.34 7.92
CA ALA A 15 8.61 -1.84 7.51
C ALA A 15 8.77 -1.80 5.99
N ASP A 16 8.38 -2.87 5.29
CA ASP A 16 8.85 -3.12 3.92
C ASP A 16 7.74 -3.11 2.85
N PHE A 17 6.47 -3.31 3.23
CA PHE A 17 5.37 -3.20 2.26
C PHE A 17 5.26 -1.78 1.68
N PRO A 18 5.31 -0.68 2.47
CA PRO A 18 5.22 0.66 1.91
C PRO A 18 6.36 0.99 0.94
N LYS A 19 7.53 0.35 1.10
CA LYS A 19 8.71 0.59 0.27
C LYS A 19 8.60 -0.10 -1.08
N THR A 20 8.20 -1.38 -1.08
CA THR A 20 8.45 -2.28 -2.22
C THR A 20 7.21 -3.05 -2.69
N VAL A 21 6.21 -3.28 -1.83
CA VAL A 21 4.94 -3.94 -2.20
C VAL A 21 3.90 -2.91 -2.63
N PHE A 22 3.77 -1.80 -1.91
CA PHE A 22 2.84 -0.71 -2.26
C PHE A 22 3.57 0.58 -2.64
N GLY A 23 4.90 0.54 -2.61
CA GLY A 23 5.79 1.51 -3.22
C GLY A 23 6.42 0.92 -4.47
N GLU A 24 6.67 1.77 -5.46
CA GLU A 24 7.33 1.38 -6.71
C GLU A 24 8.82 1.69 -6.64
N VAL A 25 9.60 0.84 -7.31
CA VAL A 25 11.06 0.93 -7.43
C VAL A 25 11.38 1.12 -8.91
N ALA A 26 12.31 2.03 -9.22
CA ALA A 26 12.74 2.25 -10.59
C ALA A 26 13.54 1.05 -11.10
N VAL A 27 13.29 0.66 -12.35
CA VAL A 27 14.05 -0.41 -13.01
C VAL A 27 15.54 -0.05 -13.09
N SER A 28 15.87 1.23 -13.29
CA SER A 28 17.27 1.71 -13.26
C SER A 28 17.97 1.41 -11.93
N ASP A 29 17.30 1.68 -10.81
CA ASP A 29 17.86 1.45 -9.48
C ASP A 29 18.02 -0.05 -9.21
N ILE A 30 17.09 -0.88 -9.70
CA ILE A 30 17.18 -2.34 -9.63
C ILE A 30 18.42 -2.82 -10.38
N VAL A 31 18.59 -2.39 -11.62
CA VAL A 31 19.69 -2.81 -12.50
C VAL A 31 21.04 -2.39 -11.91
N GLU A 32 21.17 -1.16 -11.42
CA GLU A 32 22.41 -0.66 -10.80
C GLU A 32 22.90 -1.56 -9.64
N HIS A 33 21.97 -2.14 -8.89
CA HIS A 33 22.27 -2.98 -7.73
C HIS A 33 22.27 -4.50 -8.03
N CYS A 34 22.06 -4.90 -9.29
CA CYS A 34 22.16 -6.29 -9.73
C CYS A 34 23.58 -6.68 -10.13
N PRO A 35 23.93 -7.98 -10.11
CA PRO A 35 25.22 -8.47 -10.59
C PRO A 35 25.49 -8.05 -12.05
N PRO A 36 26.70 -7.59 -12.41
CA PRO A 36 26.99 -7.05 -13.74
C PRO A 36 26.63 -7.99 -14.90
N HIS A 37 26.76 -9.30 -14.73
CA HIS A 37 26.41 -10.29 -15.76
C HIS A 37 24.90 -10.45 -15.98
N LEU A 38 24.06 -9.98 -15.05
CA LEU A 38 22.60 -10.03 -15.15
C LEU A 38 21.98 -8.68 -15.54
N GLN A 39 22.73 -7.57 -15.46
CA GLN A 39 22.16 -6.22 -15.60
C GLN A 39 21.39 -6.02 -16.91
N ALA A 40 22.03 -6.32 -18.06
CA ALA A 40 21.38 -6.15 -19.37
C ALA A 40 20.14 -7.06 -19.53
N GLU A 41 20.23 -8.32 -19.08
CA GLU A 41 19.09 -9.25 -19.16
C GLU A 41 17.92 -8.80 -18.27
N ILE A 42 18.22 -8.32 -17.05
CA ILE A 42 17.22 -7.82 -16.10
C ILE A 42 16.58 -6.55 -16.66
N GLU A 43 17.38 -5.60 -17.16
CA GLU A 43 16.89 -4.36 -17.75
C GLU A 43 15.92 -4.65 -18.91
N ASP A 44 16.34 -5.45 -19.88
CA ASP A 44 15.53 -5.79 -21.06
C ASP A 44 14.21 -6.45 -20.66
N LYS A 45 14.25 -7.45 -19.76
CA LYS A 45 13.05 -8.16 -19.31
C LYS A 45 12.12 -7.28 -18.49
N LEU A 46 12.66 -6.49 -17.57
CA LEU A 46 11.84 -5.64 -16.69
C LEU A 46 11.24 -4.48 -17.48
N LEU A 47 11.94 -3.85 -18.43
CA LEU A 47 11.35 -2.80 -19.26
C LEU A 47 10.31 -3.35 -20.25
N ALA A 48 10.46 -4.60 -20.69
CA ALA A 48 9.42 -5.26 -21.49
C ALA A 48 8.13 -5.50 -20.68
N GLU A 49 8.24 -5.95 -19.41
CA GLU A 49 7.08 -6.16 -18.54
C GLU A 49 6.54 -4.88 -17.90
N PHE A 50 7.41 -3.88 -17.68
CA PHE A 50 7.13 -2.59 -17.03
C PHE A 50 7.63 -1.42 -17.89
N PRO A 51 6.94 -1.07 -18.98
CA PRO A 51 7.40 -0.04 -19.91
C PRO A 51 7.44 1.38 -19.33
N ASP A 52 6.78 1.62 -18.19
CA ASP A 52 6.87 2.87 -17.45
C ASP A 52 8.18 3.03 -16.67
N GLY A 53 8.98 1.95 -16.57
CA GLY A 53 10.23 1.90 -15.82
C GLY A 53 10.07 1.70 -14.32
N TRP A 54 8.88 1.32 -13.84
CA TRP A 54 8.58 1.18 -12.41
C TRP A 54 7.92 -0.16 -12.10
N CYS A 55 8.33 -0.81 -11.01
CA CYS A 55 7.68 -2.04 -10.55
C CYS A 55 7.66 -2.17 -9.04
N ASN A 56 6.85 -3.10 -8.54
CA ASN A 56 6.89 -3.57 -7.17
C ASN A 56 7.84 -4.77 -7.04
N VAL A 57 8.36 -4.95 -5.84
CA VAL A 57 9.45 -5.87 -5.56
C VAL A 57 9.20 -6.59 -4.25
N TRP A 58 9.53 -7.89 -4.18
CA TRP A 58 9.53 -8.62 -2.92
C TRP A 58 10.58 -9.71 -2.91
N GLY A 59 11.07 -10.03 -1.72
CA GLY A 59 12.16 -10.97 -1.51
C GLY A 59 11.72 -12.25 -0.79
N VAL A 60 12.40 -13.34 -1.12
CA VAL A 60 12.26 -14.66 -0.49
C VAL A 60 13.56 -14.96 0.27
N PRO A 61 13.49 -15.41 1.54
CA PRO A 61 14.68 -15.74 2.32
C PRO A 61 15.36 -17.01 1.78
N ASP A 62 16.70 -17.09 1.87
CA ASP A 62 17.49 -18.23 1.34
C ASP A 62 17.09 -19.59 1.96
N GLY A 63 16.57 -19.58 3.18
CA GLY A 63 16.04 -20.76 3.85
C GLY A 63 14.86 -21.43 3.12
N ALA A 64 14.11 -20.70 2.28
CA ALA A 64 12.93 -21.19 1.57
C ALA A 64 13.28 -21.95 0.27
N LYS A 65 14.26 -22.86 0.33
CA LYS A 65 14.83 -23.59 -0.83
C LYS A 65 13.77 -24.24 -1.72
N SER A 66 12.72 -24.81 -1.12
CA SER A 66 11.64 -25.46 -1.85
C SER A 66 10.86 -24.46 -2.71
N VAL A 67 10.60 -23.25 -2.20
CA VAL A 67 9.91 -22.18 -2.93
C VAL A 67 10.81 -21.64 -4.03
N ILE A 68 12.07 -21.30 -3.72
CA ILE A 68 13.04 -20.76 -4.68
C ILE A 68 13.18 -21.69 -5.91
N ARG A 69 13.23 -23.01 -5.67
CA ARG A 69 13.33 -24.00 -6.75
C ARG A 69 12.09 -24.02 -7.66
N GLN A 70 10.91 -23.77 -7.11
CA GLN A 70 9.62 -23.98 -7.77
C GLN A 70 9.00 -22.72 -8.35
N LEU A 71 9.22 -21.56 -7.73
CA LEU A 71 8.69 -20.27 -8.16
C LEU A 71 9.18 -19.92 -9.57
N LYS A 72 8.26 -19.47 -10.41
CA LYS A 72 8.49 -19.06 -11.80
C LYS A 72 7.71 -17.79 -12.14
N VAL A 73 8.05 -17.20 -13.29
CA VAL A 73 7.21 -16.19 -13.95
C VAL A 73 5.80 -16.76 -14.17
N ASP A 74 4.80 -15.90 -14.05
CA ASP A 74 3.36 -16.19 -14.07
C ASP A 74 2.82 -17.00 -12.88
N ASP A 75 3.63 -17.27 -11.85
CA ASP A 75 3.11 -17.71 -10.56
C ASP A 75 2.60 -16.52 -9.73
N VAL A 76 1.82 -16.80 -8.69
CA VAL A 76 1.25 -15.78 -7.81
C VAL A 76 1.77 -15.95 -6.39
N MET A 77 2.19 -14.85 -5.77
CA MET A 77 2.50 -14.77 -4.34
C MET A 77 1.46 -13.91 -3.62
N LEU A 78 0.85 -14.45 -2.56
CA LEU A 78 0.03 -13.69 -1.62
C LEU A 78 0.87 -13.29 -0.40
N LEU A 79 0.83 -12.02 0.00
CA LEU A 79 1.58 -11.55 1.16
C LEU A 79 0.67 -11.39 2.37
N ILE A 80 0.99 -12.07 3.47
CA ILE A 80 0.24 -12.01 4.73
C ILE A 80 0.91 -10.97 5.63
N LYS A 81 0.16 -9.92 5.98
CA LYS A 81 0.58 -8.89 6.94
C LYS A 81 0.40 -9.35 8.38
N THR A 82 -0.68 -10.05 8.69
CA THR A 82 -0.93 -10.59 10.02
C THR A 82 -1.76 -11.87 9.97
N THR A 83 -1.45 -12.79 10.88
CA THR A 83 -2.22 -14.02 11.13
C THR A 83 -3.04 -13.95 12.43
N GLY A 84 -2.95 -12.84 13.17
CA GLY A 84 -3.73 -12.56 14.38
C GLY A 84 -4.91 -11.61 14.13
N GLY A 85 -5.90 -11.63 15.02
CA GLY A 85 -7.19 -10.94 14.80
C GLY A 85 -7.95 -11.56 13.62
N ASP A 86 -8.51 -10.73 12.76
CA ASP A 86 -9.12 -11.19 11.50
C ASP A 86 -8.06 -11.66 10.48
N GLY A 87 -6.81 -11.21 10.61
CA GLY A 87 -5.73 -11.53 9.68
C GLY A 87 -5.86 -10.77 8.37
N GLU A 88 -4.75 -10.33 7.76
CA GLU A 88 -4.79 -9.47 6.57
C GLU A 88 -3.80 -9.98 5.51
N MET A 89 -4.28 -10.18 4.29
CA MET A 89 -3.52 -10.61 3.12
C MET A 89 -3.74 -9.63 1.96
N PRO A 90 -3.14 -8.43 2.00
CA PRO A 90 -3.61 -7.30 1.19
C PRO A 90 -3.07 -7.28 -0.25
N ALA A 91 -2.07 -8.13 -0.57
CA ALA A 91 -1.36 -8.07 -1.83
C ALA A 91 -1.39 -9.41 -2.56
N LEU A 92 -1.82 -9.34 -3.81
CA LEU A 92 -1.66 -10.38 -4.82
C LEU A 92 -0.58 -9.95 -5.80
N CYS A 93 0.47 -10.75 -5.91
CA CYS A 93 1.67 -10.43 -6.67
C CYS A 93 1.82 -11.44 -7.82
N HIS A 94 1.48 -11.05 -9.05
CA HIS A 94 1.81 -11.83 -10.25
C HIS A 94 3.28 -11.67 -10.59
N VAL A 95 4.05 -12.75 -10.50
CA VAL A 95 5.51 -12.73 -10.74
C VAL A 95 5.79 -12.49 -12.22
N LYS A 96 6.45 -11.38 -12.53
CA LYS A 96 6.86 -10.99 -13.88
C LYS A 96 8.35 -11.17 -14.15
N GLY A 97 9.17 -11.05 -13.11
CA GLY A 97 10.60 -11.35 -13.16
C GLY A 97 11.02 -12.13 -11.93
N PHE A 98 11.85 -13.17 -12.11
CA PHE A 98 12.46 -13.93 -11.02
C PHE A 98 13.70 -14.66 -11.52
N TRP A 99 14.84 -14.43 -10.86
CA TRP A 99 16.11 -15.09 -11.16
C TRP A 99 16.49 -16.01 -10.00
N LYS A 100 16.92 -17.23 -10.32
CA LYS A 100 17.37 -18.21 -9.32
C LYS A 100 18.82 -17.98 -8.89
N GLU A 101 19.16 -16.71 -8.72
CA GLU A 101 20.45 -16.21 -8.26
C GLU A 101 20.22 -15.20 -7.14
N GLN A 102 21.12 -15.15 -6.17
CA GLN A 102 21.01 -14.23 -5.04
C GLN A 102 21.38 -12.80 -5.47
N LEU A 103 20.45 -11.86 -5.29
CA LEU A 103 20.63 -10.44 -5.55
C LEU A 103 20.90 -9.69 -4.22
N LEU A 104 22.04 -9.99 -3.59
CA LEU A 104 22.38 -9.52 -2.24
C LEU A 104 22.45 -7.98 -2.14
N ASN A 105 23.09 -7.34 -3.11
CA ASN A 105 23.24 -5.88 -3.13
C ASN A 105 21.88 -5.19 -3.32
N LEU A 106 21.05 -5.72 -4.23
CA LEU A 106 19.68 -5.27 -4.41
C LEU A 106 18.85 -5.43 -3.14
N SER A 107 18.94 -6.59 -2.47
CA SER A 107 18.24 -6.84 -1.20
C SER A 107 18.64 -5.80 -0.15
N ASN A 108 19.94 -5.52 -0.02
CA ASN A 108 20.45 -4.51 0.89
C ASN A 108 19.99 -3.09 0.54
N PHE A 109 19.95 -2.74 -0.74
CA PHE A 109 19.42 -1.45 -1.21
C PHE A 109 17.93 -1.28 -0.86
N LEU A 110 17.12 -2.31 -1.11
CA LEU A 110 15.67 -2.26 -0.91
C LEU A 110 15.25 -2.24 0.56
N TRP A 111 15.94 -3.01 1.40
CA TRP A 111 15.48 -3.29 2.77
C TRP A 111 16.53 -3.00 3.86
N GLY A 112 17.73 -2.53 3.50
CA GLY A 112 18.84 -2.33 4.45
C GLY A 112 19.38 -3.65 5.03
N SER A 113 19.10 -4.77 4.37
CA SER A 113 19.47 -6.11 4.80
C SER A 113 19.56 -7.06 3.60
N SER A 114 20.46 -8.03 3.66
CA SER A 114 20.59 -9.09 2.65
C SER A 114 19.80 -10.37 2.98
N HIS A 115 18.88 -10.33 3.96
CA HIS A 115 18.13 -11.50 4.41
C HIS A 115 17.14 -12.08 3.38
N PHE A 116 16.77 -11.29 2.35
CA PHE A 116 15.81 -11.70 1.33
C PHE A 116 16.42 -11.62 -0.08
N PRO A 117 17.41 -12.47 -0.40
CA PRO A 117 18.23 -12.29 -1.59
C PRO A 117 17.58 -12.77 -2.89
N TYR A 118 16.53 -13.59 -2.84
CA TYR A 118 15.84 -14.04 -4.05
C TYR A 118 14.66 -13.13 -4.31
N VAL A 119 14.82 -12.23 -5.27
CA VAL A 119 13.89 -11.12 -5.50
C VAL A 119 13.03 -11.41 -6.73
N PHE A 120 11.74 -11.15 -6.61
CA PHE A 120 10.80 -11.18 -7.72
C PHE A 120 10.10 -9.83 -7.90
N PHE A 121 9.67 -9.58 -9.13
CA PHE A 121 9.14 -8.30 -9.60
C PHE A 121 7.71 -8.47 -10.10
N PHE A 122 6.84 -7.49 -9.83
CA PHE A 122 5.41 -7.55 -10.12
C PHE A 122 4.79 -6.14 -10.16
N LYS A 123 3.51 -6.04 -10.53
CA LYS A 123 2.64 -4.91 -10.15
C LYS A 123 1.65 -5.41 -9.11
N THR A 124 1.47 -4.65 -8.05
CA THR A 124 0.61 -5.07 -6.94
C THR A 124 -0.85 -4.96 -7.29
N GLN A 125 -1.56 -6.07 -7.09
CA GLN A 125 -3.01 -6.08 -7.09
C GLN A 125 -3.50 -6.09 -5.65
N TYR A 126 -4.27 -5.07 -5.29
CA TYR A 126 -4.90 -4.98 -3.98
C TYR A 126 -6.04 -5.99 -3.91
N ILE A 127 -6.06 -6.79 -2.85
CA ILE A 127 -7.14 -7.75 -2.59
C ILE A 127 -7.62 -7.61 -1.16
N GLU A 128 -8.91 -7.89 -0.94
CA GLU A 128 -9.51 -7.97 0.37
C GLU A 128 -9.63 -9.44 0.78
N LEU A 129 -8.58 -9.94 1.42
CA LEU A 129 -8.51 -11.33 1.88
C LEU A 129 -8.00 -11.38 3.31
N THR A 130 -8.72 -12.11 4.16
CA THR A 130 -8.30 -12.35 5.54
C THR A 130 -7.60 -13.70 5.65
N TRP A 131 -6.72 -13.85 6.66
CA TRP A 131 -6.05 -15.14 6.90
C TRP A 131 -7.08 -16.25 7.20
N SER A 132 -8.15 -15.91 7.93
CA SER A 132 -9.24 -16.83 8.24
C SER A 132 -9.99 -17.26 6.99
N GLN A 133 -10.30 -16.33 6.09
CA GLN A 133 -10.94 -16.65 4.81
C GLN A 133 -10.03 -17.50 3.92
N PHE A 134 -8.76 -17.12 3.78
CA PHE A 134 -7.80 -17.89 2.99
C PHE A 134 -7.68 -19.33 3.48
N LYS A 135 -7.55 -19.55 4.80
CA LYS A 135 -7.52 -20.91 5.38
C LYS A 135 -8.77 -21.70 5.04
N LYS A 136 -9.96 -21.08 5.09
CA LYS A 136 -11.22 -21.72 4.74
C LYS A 136 -11.23 -22.10 3.26
N ASP A 137 -10.84 -21.18 2.38
CA ASP A 137 -10.77 -21.39 0.94
C ASP A 137 -9.84 -22.56 0.59
N VAL A 138 -8.61 -22.56 1.11
CA VAL A 138 -7.62 -23.61 0.78
C VAL A 138 -7.67 -24.82 1.73
N GLN A 139 -8.69 -24.89 2.58
CA GLN A 139 -8.97 -26.00 3.50
C GLN A 139 -7.82 -26.31 4.48
N TYR A 140 -7.11 -25.29 4.96
CA TYR A 140 -6.12 -25.46 6.03
C TYR A 140 -6.80 -25.66 7.39
N MET A 141 -6.12 -26.38 8.30
CA MET A 141 -6.61 -26.53 9.66
C MET A 141 -6.72 -25.17 10.35
N PRO A 142 -7.76 -24.91 11.18
CA PRO A 142 -7.94 -23.61 11.83
C PRO A 142 -6.74 -23.14 12.65
N ASN A 143 -5.99 -24.06 13.25
CA ASN A 143 -4.80 -23.80 14.06
C ASN A 143 -3.50 -23.67 13.26
N PHE A 144 -3.51 -23.88 11.94
CA PHE A 144 -2.32 -23.72 11.12
C PHE A 144 -1.80 -22.28 11.16
N ARG A 145 -0.50 -22.13 11.42
CA ARG A 145 0.20 -20.85 11.43
C ARG A 145 1.47 -20.93 10.59
N PRO A 146 1.61 -20.12 9.54
CA PRO A 146 2.80 -20.12 8.69
C PRO A 146 4.07 -19.67 9.40
N SER A 147 3.96 -18.84 10.44
CA SER A 147 5.03 -18.50 11.38
C SER A 147 6.27 -17.89 10.69
N GLY A 148 6.04 -16.88 9.85
CA GLY A 148 7.12 -16.18 9.14
C GLY A 148 7.61 -16.88 7.86
N ASN A 149 7.04 -18.04 7.49
CA ASN A 149 7.53 -18.84 6.37
C ASN A 149 6.78 -18.60 5.06
N VAL A 150 7.40 -19.02 3.96
CA VAL A 150 6.84 -19.03 2.61
C VAL A 150 6.43 -20.44 2.22
N TYR A 151 5.23 -20.60 1.66
CA TYR A 151 4.68 -21.88 1.27
C TYR A 151 4.10 -21.85 -0.14
N ARG A 152 4.05 -23.02 -0.76
CA ARG A 152 3.24 -23.29 -1.95
C ARG A 152 1.92 -23.92 -1.52
N VAL A 153 0.80 -23.43 -2.03
CA VAL A 153 -0.51 -24.08 -1.89
C VAL A 153 -0.51 -25.32 -2.79
N LYS A 154 -0.91 -26.47 -2.24
CA LYS A 154 -1.06 -27.69 -3.05
C LYS A 154 -2.22 -27.52 -4.04
N SER A 155 -2.06 -28.05 -5.25
CA SER A 155 -3.01 -27.85 -6.34
C SER A 155 -4.40 -28.42 -6.06
N ASP A 156 -4.47 -29.57 -5.39
CA ASP A 156 -5.70 -30.25 -4.95
C ASP A 156 -6.61 -29.33 -4.11
N ARG A 157 -6.01 -28.46 -3.28
CA ARG A 157 -6.73 -27.51 -2.43
C ARG A 157 -7.44 -26.40 -3.21
N LEU A 158 -7.14 -26.24 -4.49
CA LEU A 158 -7.69 -25.18 -5.34
C LEU A 158 -8.61 -25.73 -6.43
N GLU A 159 -8.80 -27.05 -6.53
CA GLU A 159 -9.59 -27.68 -7.60
C GLU A 159 -11.05 -27.21 -7.61
N HIS A 160 -11.64 -26.97 -6.45
CA HIS A 160 -13.01 -26.46 -6.34
C HIS A 160 -13.16 -25.01 -6.83
N PHE A 161 -12.05 -24.28 -7.03
CA PHE A 161 -12.01 -23.00 -7.73
C PHE A 161 -11.64 -23.14 -9.21
N GLY A 162 -11.50 -24.36 -9.76
CA GLY A 162 -10.93 -24.56 -11.10
C GLY A 162 -9.41 -24.41 -11.15
N GLY A 163 -8.72 -24.64 -10.01
CA GLY A 163 -7.28 -24.52 -9.86
C GLY A 163 -6.82 -23.11 -9.45
N SER A 164 -5.50 -22.87 -9.50
CA SER A 164 -4.94 -21.58 -9.04
C SER A 164 -5.45 -20.38 -9.83
N GLY A 165 -5.69 -20.52 -11.14
CA GLY A 165 -6.22 -19.45 -11.98
C GLY A 165 -7.63 -19.00 -11.60
N GLY A 166 -8.53 -19.96 -11.34
CA GLY A 166 -9.87 -19.61 -10.92
C GLY A 166 -9.92 -19.07 -9.49
N TYR A 167 -9.03 -19.49 -8.59
CA TYR A 167 -8.94 -18.85 -7.26
C TYR A 167 -8.45 -17.40 -7.34
N VAL A 168 -7.42 -17.12 -8.14
CA VAL A 168 -6.96 -15.74 -8.39
C VAL A 168 -8.09 -14.90 -8.99
N SER A 169 -8.84 -15.44 -9.94
CA SER A 169 -9.99 -14.76 -10.55
C SER A 169 -11.08 -14.45 -9.51
N HIS A 170 -11.38 -15.40 -8.62
CA HIS A 170 -12.32 -15.22 -7.51
C HIS A 170 -11.88 -14.12 -6.54
N LEU A 171 -10.59 -14.04 -6.21
CA LEU A 171 -10.05 -12.98 -5.36
C LEU A 171 -10.19 -11.60 -6.01
N LEU A 172 -9.88 -11.48 -7.30
CA LEU A 172 -9.99 -10.22 -8.02
C LEU A 172 -11.45 -9.81 -8.25
N GLN A 173 -12.35 -10.75 -8.54
CA GLN A 173 -13.78 -10.46 -8.71
C GLN A 173 -14.43 -9.93 -7.44
N LYS A 174 -14.07 -10.45 -6.25
CA LYS A 174 -14.53 -9.86 -4.97
C LYS A 174 -14.13 -8.39 -4.81
N THR A 175 -12.99 -7.98 -5.37
CA THR A 175 -12.56 -6.59 -5.41
C THR A 175 -13.37 -5.76 -6.42
N TYR A 176 -13.84 -6.35 -7.52
CA TYR A 176 -14.68 -5.67 -8.53
C TYR A 176 -16.19 -5.65 -8.21
N VAL A 177 -16.69 -6.54 -7.34
CA VAL A 177 -18.12 -6.56 -6.93
C VAL A 177 -18.49 -5.39 -6.00
N ILE A 178 -17.55 -4.47 -5.71
CA ILE A 178 -17.83 -3.20 -5.00
C ILE A 178 -18.03 -2.02 -5.98
N ASP A 179 -17.96 -2.21 -7.30
CA ASP A 179 -18.09 -1.09 -8.28
C ASP A 179 -19.10 -1.29 -9.41
N ASP A 180 -20.03 -2.25 -9.30
CA ASP A 180 -21.18 -2.35 -10.21
C ASP A 180 -22.48 -1.89 -9.52
N LEU A 181 -22.68 -0.57 -9.52
CA LEU A 181 -23.95 0.08 -9.22
C LEU A 181 -24.92 -0.09 -10.40
N SER A 182 -25.47 -1.29 -10.62
CA SER A 182 -26.50 -1.45 -11.66
C SER A 182 -27.76 -2.24 -11.30
N ASP A 183 -27.90 -2.80 -10.09
CA ASP A 183 -29.19 -3.36 -9.66
C ASP A 183 -29.46 -3.12 -8.16
N TYR A 184 -29.95 -1.92 -7.82
CA TYR A 184 -30.58 -1.68 -6.53
C TYR A 184 -32.10 -1.84 -6.65
N GLU A 185 -32.59 -3.05 -6.41
CA GLU A 185 -33.98 -3.22 -5.97
C GLU A 185 -34.11 -2.62 -4.57
N ILE A 186 -34.94 -1.58 -4.43
CA ILE A 186 -35.30 -1.01 -3.13
C ILE A 186 -36.06 -2.08 -2.35
N ARG A 187 -35.41 -2.69 -1.36
CA ARG A 187 -36.07 -3.49 -0.33
C ARG A 187 -36.23 -2.64 0.92
N GLU A 188 -37.46 -2.59 1.45
CA GLU A 188 -37.77 -1.88 2.69
C GLU A 188 -36.87 -2.37 3.84
N ASN A 189 -36.25 -1.42 4.55
CA ASN A 189 -35.38 -1.70 5.69
C ASN A 189 -36.12 -2.50 6.77
N SER A 190 -35.57 -3.64 7.18
CA SER A 190 -35.91 -4.22 8.47
C SER A 190 -35.15 -3.45 9.58
N PRO A 191 -35.71 -3.30 10.80
CA PRO A 191 -35.15 -2.40 11.81
C PRO A 191 -33.86 -2.91 12.50
N GLU A 192 -33.27 -4.03 12.07
CA GLU A 192 -32.26 -4.78 12.84
C GLU A 192 -30.93 -5.00 12.08
N GLN A 193 -30.65 -4.20 11.06
CA GLN A 193 -29.42 -4.34 10.28
C GLN A 193 -28.29 -3.48 10.89
N GLU A 194 -27.44 -4.10 11.70
CA GLU A 194 -26.19 -3.50 12.16
C GLU A 194 -25.12 -3.58 11.05
N TYR A 195 -24.54 -2.44 10.71
CA TYR A 195 -23.43 -2.32 9.75
C TYR A 195 -22.14 -2.12 10.52
N ALA A 196 -21.12 -2.94 10.26
CA ALA A 196 -19.80 -2.73 10.83
C ALA A 196 -19.17 -1.46 10.24
N GLU A 197 -19.05 -0.40 11.05
CA GLU A 197 -18.28 0.79 10.67
C GLU A 197 -16.78 0.44 10.65
N GLY A 198 -16.17 0.55 9.47
CA GLY A 198 -14.76 0.24 9.23
C GLY A 198 -13.79 1.05 10.10
N GLU A 199 -12.64 0.45 10.36
CA GLU A 199 -11.59 0.97 11.23
C GLU A 199 -11.06 2.34 10.75
N ARG A 200 -10.93 3.28 11.70
CA ARG A 200 -10.53 4.68 11.46
C ARG A 200 -9.12 4.74 10.87
N LEU A 201 -9.00 5.11 9.60
CA LEU A 201 -7.71 5.26 8.89
C LEU A 201 -6.80 6.30 9.60
N VAL A 202 -5.84 5.83 10.40
CA VAL A 202 -4.85 6.66 11.12
C VAL A 202 -3.66 7.00 10.21
N ARG A 203 -3.90 7.51 8.99
CA ARG A 203 -2.82 7.87 8.06
C ARG A 203 -2.36 9.33 8.17
N GLU A 204 -3.22 10.24 8.62
CA GLU A 204 -2.84 11.65 8.80
C GLU A 204 -2.13 11.90 10.14
N ALA A 205 -2.54 11.19 11.21
CA ALA A 205 -2.00 11.40 12.55
C ALA A 205 -0.55 10.92 12.76
N SER A 206 -0.04 10.00 11.94
CA SER A 206 1.37 9.54 12.05
C SER A 206 2.36 10.57 11.52
N TYR A 207 1.92 11.46 10.62
CA TYR A 207 2.75 12.51 10.03
C TYR A 207 2.85 13.73 10.94
N PHE A 208 1.74 14.15 11.56
CA PHE A 208 1.72 15.19 12.60
C PHE A 208 2.58 14.84 13.83
N LYS A 209 2.87 13.55 14.05
CA LYS A 209 3.79 13.08 15.09
C LYS A 209 5.27 13.37 14.81
N ARG A 210 5.67 13.71 13.57
CA ARG A 210 7.09 13.91 13.24
C ARG A 210 7.67 15.20 13.81
N ASN A 211 6.89 16.29 13.93
CA ASN A 211 7.31 17.48 14.69
C ASN A 211 6.10 18.34 15.13
N SER A 212 5.58 18.11 16.33
CA SER A 212 4.45 18.87 16.89
C SER A 212 4.74 20.36 17.06
N LYS A 213 6.03 20.75 17.16
CA LYS A 213 6.46 22.14 17.25
C LYS A 213 6.24 22.88 15.93
N LEU A 214 6.59 22.27 14.78
CA LEU A 214 6.36 22.87 13.46
C LEU A 214 4.88 23.16 13.22
N VAL A 215 4.00 22.23 13.61
CA VAL A 215 2.54 22.40 13.46
C VAL A 215 2.04 23.54 14.36
N LYS A 216 2.51 23.59 15.61
CA LYS A 216 2.14 24.67 16.53
C LYS A 216 2.61 26.03 16.02
N ASP A 217 3.85 26.11 15.56
CA ASP A 217 4.45 27.34 15.06
C ASP A 217 3.75 27.78 13.75
N ALA A 218 3.41 26.84 12.85
CA ALA A 218 2.64 27.11 11.63
C ALA A 218 1.20 27.60 11.92
N LYS A 219 0.51 27.02 12.90
CA LYS A 219 -0.82 27.49 13.33
C LYS A 219 -0.77 28.87 13.98
N ALA A 220 0.29 29.15 14.76
CA ALA A 220 0.49 30.46 15.37
C ALA A 220 0.78 31.54 14.31
N GLU A 221 1.56 31.21 13.27
CA GLU A 221 1.94 32.12 12.19
C GLU A 221 0.81 32.34 11.17
N PHE A 222 0.21 31.27 10.67
CA PHE A 222 -0.74 31.30 9.55
C PHE A 222 -2.21 31.34 9.97
N GLY A 223 -2.51 31.14 11.26
CA GLY A 223 -3.87 31.12 11.80
C GLY A 223 -4.64 29.84 11.47
N PHE A 224 -5.97 29.96 11.50
CA PHE A 224 -6.91 28.82 11.44
C PHE A 224 -7.88 28.87 10.26
N ILE A 225 -7.57 29.68 9.24
CA ILE A 225 -8.36 29.81 8.01
C ILE A 225 -7.66 29.05 6.88
N CYS A 226 -8.39 28.21 6.15
CA CYS A 226 -7.85 27.41 5.07
C CYS A 226 -7.28 28.28 3.94
N GLN A 227 -5.98 28.16 3.64
CA GLN A 227 -5.33 28.96 2.60
C GLN A 227 -5.74 28.58 1.16
N VAL A 228 -6.46 27.47 0.99
CA VAL A 228 -6.98 26.98 -0.29
C VAL A 228 -8.40 27.47 -0.56
N CYS A 229 -9.35 27.16 0.33
CA CYS A 229 -10.78 27.41 0.12
C CYS A 229 -11.41 28.45 1.06
N ASP A 230 -10.61 29.08 1.92
CA ASP A 230 -11.02 30.11 2.89
C ASP A 230 -11.97 29.60 4.00
N PHE A 231 -12.13 28.28 4.13
CA PHE A 231 -12.92 27.64 5.20
C PHE A 231 -12.33 27.90 6.59
N ASP A 232 -13.17 28.35 7.51
CA ASP A 232 -12.86 28.53 8.93
C ASP A 232 -13.80 27.65 9.78
N PHE A 233 -13.22 26.71 10.53
CA PHE A 233 -13.99 25.81 11.38
C PHE A 233 -14.67 26.54 12.54
N GLU A 234 -14.08 27.60 13.10
CA GLU A 234 -14.73 28.35 14.19
C GLU A 234 -15.96 29.10 13.69
N SER A 235 -15.89 29.72 12.51
CA SER A 235 -17.05 30.39 11.91
C SER A 235 -18.21 29.45 11.59
N VAL A 236 -17.93 28.21 11.16
CA VAL A 236 -18.94 27.25 10.69
C VAL A 236 -19.48 26.38 11.82
N TYR A 237 -18.60 25.94 12.73
CA TYR A 237 -18.95 24.98 13.80
C TYR A 237 -18.95 25.60 15.20
N GLY A 238 -18.67 26.89 15.31
CA GLY A 238 -18.60 27.62 16.58
C GLY A 238 -17.31 27.35 17.35
N LYS A 239 -17.09 28.19 18.37
CA LYS A 239 -15.86 28.18 19.18
C LYS A 239 -15.62 26.87 19.93
N GLU A 240 -16.67 26.17 20.33
CA GLU A 240 -16.56 24.94 21.11
C GLU A 240 -15.99 23.77 20.31
N LEU A 241 -16.25 23.73 19.00
CA LEU A 241 -15.85 22.62 18.13
C LEU A 241 -14.77 23.00 17.12
N GLY A 242 -14.78 24.24 16.63
CA GLY A 242 -13.93 24.69 15.53
C GLY A 242 -12.70 25.50 15.94
N ALA A 243 -12.66 26.06 17.16
CA ALA A 243 -11.56 26.91 17.58
C ALA A 243 -10.22 26.14 17.58
N GLY A 244 -9.23 26.70 16.89
CA GLY A 244 -7.90 26.10 16.80
C GLY A 244 -7.78 24.89 15.86
N PHE A 245 -8.88 24.50 15.19
CA PHE A 245 -8.90 23.32 14.34
C PHE A 245 -8.54 23.66 12.89
N ILE A 246 -7.37 23.18 12.46
CA ILE A 246 -6.92 23.19 11.07
C ILE A 246 -5.80 22.16 10.86
N GLU A 247 -5.65 21.66 9.65
CA GLU A 247 -4.56 20.75 9.27
C GLU A 247 -3.34 21.54 8.75
N CYS A 248 -2.14 20.98 8.91
CA CYS A 248 -0.89 21.53 8.36
C CYS A 248 -0.37 20.59 7.26
N HIS A 249 -0.05 21.12 6.09
CA HIS A 249 0.33 20.38 4.89
C HIS A 249 1.62 20.92 4.26
N HIS A 250 2.46 20.06 3.68
CA HIS A 250 3.68 20.49 3.00
C HIS A 250 3.39 20.96 1.58
N LYS A 251 3.86 22.16 1.22
CA LYS A 251 3.69 22.70 -0.14
C LYS A 251 4.45 21.90 -1.19
N ASN A 252 5.57 21.29 -0.82
CA ASN A 252 6.33 20.37 -1.66
C ASN A 252 6.10 18.92 -1.20
N PRO A 253 5.39 18.10 -2.00
CA PRO A 253 5.11 16.70 -1.67
C PRO A 253 6.34 15.82 -1.48
N LEU A 254 7.49 16.21 -2.05
CA LEU A 254 8.75 15.48 -1.89
C LEU A 254 9.30 15.61 -0.47
N HIS A 255 9.06 16.73 0.19
CA HIS A 255 9.48 16.95 1.58
C HIS A 255 8.66 16.10 2.56
N GLU A 256 7.50 15.57 2.16
CA GLU A 256 6.69 14.65 2.98
C GLU A 256 7.35 13.27 3.15
N LYS A 257 8.23 12.90 2.21
CA LYS A 257 8.87 11.58 2.14
C LYS A 257 10.32 11.58 2.62
N ASP A 258 10.96 12.73 2.73
CA ASP A 258 12.35 12.86 3.15
C ASP A 258 12.46 13.03 4.67
N GLU A 259 12.87 11.97 5.37
CA GLU A 259 13.03 11.96 6.83
C GLU A 259 14.21 12.82 7.32
N ASN A 260 15.10 13.24 6.42
CA ASN A 260 16.25 14.11 6.72
C ASN A 260 15.99 15.58 6.37
N TYR A 261 14.84 15.89 5.78
CA TYR A 261 14.51 17.26 5.38
C TYR A 261 14.10 18.11 6.57
N ILE A 262 14.88 19.16 6.85
CA ILE A 262 14.55 20.15 7.88
C ILE A 262 13.49 21.10 7.29
N SER A 263 12.24 20.87 7.68
CA SER A 263 11.12 21.72 7.26
C SER A 263 11.12 23.07 8.00
N THR A 264 10.90 24.14 7.24
CA THR A 264 10.65 25.49 7.76
C THR A 264 9.16 25.85 7.67
N LEU A 265 8.77 26.98 8.27
CA LEU A 265 7.40 27.50 8.13
C LEU A 265 7.03 27.78 6.67
N ASN A 266 8.00 28.11 5.80
CA ASN A 266 7.74 28.37 4.40
C ASN A 266 7.36 27.10 3.62
N ASP A 267 7.78 25.92 4.09
CA ASP A 267 7.54 24.64 3.44
C ASP A 267 6.14 24.08 3.70
N VAL A 268 5.39 24.70 4.60
CA VAL A 268 4.07 24.24 5.01
C VAL A 268 2.98 25.30 4.79
N CYS A 269 1.73 24.86 4.76
CA CYS A 269 0.52 25.67 4.69
C CYS A 269 -0.54 25.11 5.65
N VAL A 270 -1.53 25.93 5.98
CA VAL A 270 -2.70 25.51 6.78
C VAL A 270 -3.92 25.32 5.89
N VAL A 271 -4.56 24.15 5.99
CA VAL A 271 -5.68 23.74 5.12
C VAL A 271 -6.77 23.03 5.92
N CYS A 272 -8.03 23.14 5.48
CA CYS A 272 -9.12 22.38 6.11
C CYS A 272 -9.02 20.90 5.78
N SER A 273 -9.63 20.02 6.61
CA SER A 273 -9.56 18.57 6.44
C SER A 273 -10.07 18.08 5.08
N ASN A 274 -11.03 18.79 4.46
CA ASN A 274 -11.49 18.48 3.10
C ASN A 274 -10.42 18.79 2.05
N CYS A 275 -9.80 19.98 2.10
CA CYS A 275 -8.72 20.35 1.18
C CYS A 275 -7.49 19.46 1.40
N HIS A 276 -7.15 19.17 2.66
CA HIS A 276 -6.08 18.24 3.02
C HIS A 276 -6.24 16.90 2.30
N ARG A 277 -7.43 16.29 2.42
CA ARG A 277 -7.76 15.04 1.72
C ARG A 277 -7.70 15.18 0.20
N MET A 278 -8.14 16.31 -0.36
CA MET A 278 -8.09 16.54 -1.81
C MET A 278 -6.66 16.66 -2.33
N LEU A 279 -5.74 17.28 -1.58
CA LEU A 279 -4.32 17.36 -1.94
C LEU A 279 -3.69 15.96 -2.01
N HIS A 280 -4.09 15.05 -1.11
CA HIS A 280 -3.59 13.68 -1.07
C HIS A 280 -4.33 12.69 -1.99
N ARG A 281 -5.25 13.13 -2.85
CA ARG A 281 -5.88 12.25 -3.86
C ARG A 281 -4.94 11.86 -5.00
N THR A 282 -3.84 12.58 -5.20
CA THR A 282 -2.80 12.25 -6.17
C THR A 282 -1.54 11.78 -5.46
N LYS A 283 -0.70 10.99 -6.14
CA LYS A 283 0.64 10.63 -5.68
C LYS A 283 1.66 11.01 -6.76
N PRO A 284 2.57 11.96 -6.49
CA PRO A 284 2.71 12.78 -5.28
C PRO A 284 1.48 13.67 -5.00
N ALA A 285 1.35 14.15 -3.75
CA ALA A 285 0.29 15.08 -3.37
C ALA A 285 0.26 16.29 -4.31
N MET A 286 -0.93 16.84 -4.55
CA MET A 286 -1.09 18.01 -5.39
C MET A 286 -0.58 19.25 -4.65
N LYS A 287 0.02 20.20 -5.38
CA LYS A 287 0.38 21.51 -4.79
C LYS A 287 -0.88 22.30 -4.40
N PRO A 288 -0.93 22.98 -3.25
CA PRO A 288 -2.07 23.78 -2.81
C PRO A 288 -2.59 24.77 -3.85
N GLU A 289 -1.70 25.38 -4.64
CA GLU A 289 -2.03 26.34 -5.68
C GLU A 289 -2.80 25.70 -6.84
N ILE A 290 -2.53 24.43 -7.15
CA ILE A 290 -3.24 23.67 -8.19
C ILE A 290 -4.65 23.32 -7.70
N LEU A 291 -4.80 22.91 -6.43
CA LEU A 291 -6.12 22.66 -5.89
C LEU A 291 -6.95 23.95 -5.85
N LYS A 292 -6.32 25.06 -5.45
CA LYS A 292 -6.95 26.39 -5.40
C LYS A 292 -7.46 26.84 -6.77
N SER A 293 -6.72 26.59 -7.86
CA SER A 293 -7.16 26.93 -9.22
C SER A 293 -8.29 26.04 -9.75
N LYS A 294 -8.50 24.86 -9.16
CA LYS A 294 -9.57 23.91 -9.52
C LYS A 294 -10.86 24.11 -8.71
N LEU A 295 -10.87 24.99 -7.71
CA LEU A 295 -12.07 25.24 -6.91
C LEU A 295 -13.15 25.92 -7.75
N LEU A 296 -14.32 25.28 -7.84
CA LEU A 296 -15.49 25.84 -8.53
C LEU A 296 -16.23 26.87 -7.66
N LYS A 297 -16.10 26.77 -6.33
CA LYS A 297 -16.63 27.71 -5.35
C LYS A 297 -15.69 27.78 -4.15
N LYS A 298 -15.54 28.98 -3.59
CA LYS A 298 -14.89 29.19 -2.30
C LYS A 298 -15.93 29.27 -1.20
N TYR A 299 -15.52 28.96 0.02
CA TYR A 299 -16.33 29.33 1.18
C TYR A 299 -16.23 30.85 1.31
N VAL A 300 -17.37 31.52 1.24
CA VAL A 300 -17.55 32.96 1.49
C VAL A 300 -18.49 33.09 2.66
#